data_AF-A0A933HYZ3-F1
#
_entry.id   AF-A0A933HYZ3-F1
#
_cell.length_a   1.000
_cell.length_b   1.000
_cell.length_c   1.000
_cell.angle_alpha   90.00
_cell.angle_beta   90.00
_cell.angle_gamma   90.00
#
_symmetry.space_group_name_H-M   'P 1'
#
loop_
_entity.id
_entity.type
_entity.pdbx_description
1 polymer ?
#
loop_
_entity_poly.entity_id
_entity_poly.type
_entity_poly.pdbx_seq_one_letter_code
_entity_poly.pdbx_strand_id
1 'polypeptide(L)'
;MPRRAGSRVVPLALTTLLFSASLGEAARQNAAPTAPAPAPARVARPAAPPTPCETINQIFLRIDALVAEQARHDARTISRVDKVVQQYKAPVTGLGAAAVPCLAGIAMDPIRPEKSRLWALTFLSLIKHYSVFYPVKAVLADSGAPGELRSAAASYLPLLKGLCEDNQGACVTQKVIEAALCSSLEDKALPEPALREVLSRASRYGCDDAGPLEGWIKGFGDHPKGKDWQNAYLAILALTRAKTLPSTRVLLRLFNHYPPGSRGRKLLYKALLDKPGDLIALKESATPMLTWALRAEPGPVGEVMALQALAMVKNPDSASVFERYLWDEDPEVVAEAAAGLAAIGAKQAIPALEKLLDGLAGDPRFAANAKRDRPRDAIGKIRLAVDSLWAQ
;
A
#
# COMPACT_ATOMS: atom_id res chain seq x y z
N MET A 1 16.02 -36.86 12.85
CA MET A 1 15.36 -38.02 12.21
C MET A 1 14.37 -38.63 13.19
N PRO A 2 13.22 -39.22 12.79
CA PRO A 2 12.33 -39.04 11.62
C PRO A 2 10.90 -38.62 12.13
N ARG A 3 9.81 -38.41 11.37
CA ARG A 3 9.22 -39.05 10.20
C ARG A 3 8.38 -38.04 9.39
N ARG A 4 8.50 -38.13 8.06
CA ARG A 4 7.60 -37.54 7.05
C ARG A 4 6.31 -38.36 7.00
N ALA A 5 5.16 -37.69 6.94
CA ALA A 5 3.88 -38.29 6.56
C ALA A 5 3.59 -37.96 5.08
N GLY A 6 3.15 -38.98 4.35
CA GLY A 6 3.12 -39.02 2.88
C GLY A 6 1.86 -38.40 2.28
N SER A 7 2.05 -37.80 1.11
CA SER A 7 1.00 -37.32 0.22
C SER A 7 0.43 -38.49 -0.59
N ARG A 8 -0.89 -38.69 -0.54
CA ARG A 8 -1.62 -39.66 -1.36
C ARG A 8 -1.96 -39.02 -2.71
N VAL A 9 -1.45 -39.63 -3.77
CA VAL A 9 -1.83 -39.37 -5.16
C VAL A 9 -3.15 -40.10 -5.44
N VAL A 10 -4.13 -39.39 -5.98
CA VAL A 10 -5.39 -39.97 -6.51
C VAL A 10 -5.34 -39.85 -8.04
N PRO A 11 -5.54 -40.94 -8.80
CA PRO A 11 -5.54 -40.89 -10.26
C PRO A 11 -6.91 -40.44 -10.79
N LEU A 12 -6.90 -39.53 -11.77
CA LEU A 12 -8.06 -39.18 -12.59
C LEU A 12 -8.28 -40.28 -13.65
N ALA A 13 -9.48 -40.85 -13.66
CA ALA A 13 -9.94 -41.76 -14.70
C ALA A 13 -10.37 -40.97 -15.95
N LEU A 14 -9.78 -41.35 -17.09
CA LEU A 14 -10.21 -41.01 -18.45
C LEU A 14 -11.47 -41.83 -18.79
N THR A 15 -12.56 -41.18 -19.20
CA THR A 15 -13.70 -41.89 -19.80
C THR A 15 -13.93 -41.38 -21.22
N THR A 16 -13.52 -42.20 -22.17
CA THR A 16 -13.80 -42.11 -23.60
C THR A 16 -15.20 -42.68 -23.86
N LEU A 17 -16.07 -41.95 -24.58
CA LEU A 17 -17.27 -42.54 -25.19
C LEU A 17 -17.38 -42.06 -26.65
N LEU A 18 -16.99 -42.97 -27.54
CA LEU A 18 -17.43 -43.05 -28.93
C LEU A 18 -18.63 -44.01 -28.96
N PHE A 19 -19.72 -43.65 -29.63
CA PHE A 19 -20.60 -44.64 -30.26
C PHE A 19 -21.30 -44.05 -31.50
N SER A 20 -21.47 -44.93 -32.46
CA SER A 20 -21.69 -44.67 -33.88
C SER A 20 -23.13 -44.97 -34.30
N ALA A 21 -23.47 -44.48 -35.50
CA ALA A 21 -24.36 -45.06 -36.51
C ALA A 21 -25.89 -45.06 -36.30
N SER A 22 -26.62 -44.56 -37.30
CA SER A 22 -27.42 -45.45 -38.17
C SER A 22 -27.99 -44.71 -39.38
N LEU A 23 -27.95 -45.43 -40.50
CA LEU A 23 -28.52 -45.18 -41.81
C LEU A 23 -30.06 -45.21 -41.81
N GLY A 24 -30.64 -44.56 -42.81
CA GLY A 24 -32.03 -44.70 -43.24
C GLY A 24 -32.21 -44.17 -44.67
N GLU A 25 -32.30 -45.12 -45.61
CA GLU A 25 -32.79 -45.07 -47.00
C GLU A 25 -34.08 -44.23 -47.18
N ALA A 26 -34.63 -43.93 -48.35
CA ALA A 26 -34.30 -43.86 -49.78
C ALA A 26 -35.66 -43.56 -50.49
N ALA A 27 -35.62 -43.14 -51.75
CA ALA A 27 -36.72 -43.14 -52.72
C ALA A 27 -37.84 -42.07 -52.61
N ARG A 28 -37.79 -41.12 -53.56
CA ARG A 28 -38.92 -40.63 -54.40
C ARG A 28 -38.33 -39.68 -55.46
N GLN A 29 -38.14 -40.19 -56.68
CA GLN A 29 -39.07 -40.12 -57.82
C GLN A 29 -38.99 -38.80 -58.61
N ASN A 30 -38.49 -38.99 -59.83
CA ASN A 30 -38.48 -38.13 -61.01
C ASN A 30 -39.69 -37.19 -61.17
N ALA A 31 -39.41 -35.89 -61.28
CA ALA A 31 -40.29 -34.92 -61.93
C ALA A 31 -39.44 -33.96 -62.78
N ALA A 32 -39.89 -33.70 -64.00
CA ALA A 32 -39.21 -32.89 -65.00
C ALA A 32 -39.08 -31.40 -64.57
N PRO A 33 -38.01 -30.70 -64.97
CA PRO A 33 -37.70 -29.35 -64.50
C PRO A 33 -38.61 -28.31 -65.17
N THR A 34 -39.62 -27.84 -64.43
CA THR A 34 -40.25 -26.54 -64.70
C THR A 34 -39.27 -25.44 -64.30
N ALA A 35 -39.02 -24.48 -65.20
CA ALA A 35 -38.16 -23.33 -64.92
C ALA A 35 -38.61 -22.62 -63.63
N PRO A 36 -37.74 -22.49 -62.60
CA PRO A 36 -38.12 -21.90 -61.34
C PRO A 36 -38.46 -20.43 -61.55
N ALA A 37 -39.66 -20.03 -61.09
CA ALA A 37 -39.98 -18.62 -60.89
C ALA A 37 -38.86 -17.96 -60.07
N PRO A 38 -38.46 -16.71 -60.37
CA PRO A 38 -37.40 -16.02 -59.66
C PRO A 38 -37.70 -16.06 -58.16
N ALA A 39 -36.84 -16.74 -57.40
CA ALA A 39 -36.99 -16.87 -55.96
C ALA A 39 -37.17 -15.46 -55.37
N PRO A 40 -38.19 -15.23 -54.52
CA PRO A 40 -38.36 -13.92 -53.88
C PRO A 40 -37.04 -13.56 -53.22
N ALA A 41 -36.49 -12.39 -53.57
CA ALA A 41 -35.23 -11.90 -53.03
C ALA A 41 -35.25 -12.12 -51.53
N ARG A 42 -34.38 -13.00 -51.01
CA ARG A 42 -34.26 -13.27 -49.58
C ARG A 42 -34.00 -11.93 -48.92
N VAL A 43 -35.02 -11.36 -48.28
CA VAL A 43 -34.87 -10.19 -47.43
C VAL A 43 -33.80 -10.56 -46.43
N ALA A 44 -32.62 -9.96 -46.56
CA ALA A 44 -31.49 -10.26 -45.70
C ALA A 44 -31.97 -10.07 -44.26
N ARG A 45 -31.90 -11.13 -43.44
CA ARG A 45 -32.22 -11.02 -42.02
C ARG A 45 -31.36 -9.89 -41.45
N PRO A 46 -31.94 -8.95 -40.68
CA PRO A 46 -31.15 -7.92 -40.02
C PRO A 46 -30.03 -8.61 -39.23
N ALA A 47 -28.80 -8.13 -39.39
CA ALA A 47 -27.65 -8.68 -38.68
C ALA A 47 -27.95 -8.68 -37.18
N ALA A 48 -27.55 -9.75 -36.47
CA ALA A 48 -27.68 -9.80 -35.03
C ALA A 48 -26.93 -8.60 -34.39
N PRO A 49 -27.45 -8.04 -33.29
CA PRO A 49 -26.74 -6.96 -32.59
C PRO A 49 -25.35 -7.43 -32.17
N PRO A 50 -24.32 -6.55 -32.23
CA PRO A 50 -22.97 -6.93 -31.85
C PRO A 50 -22.91 -7.33 -30.38
N THR A 51 -22.07 -8.30 -30.05
CA THR A 51 -21.80 -8.67 -28.66
C THR A 51 -21.10 -7.51 -27.92
N PRO A 52 -21.12 -7.48 -26.58
CA PRO A 52 -20.36 -6.49 -25.80
C PRO A 52 -18.87 -6.44 -26.19
N CYS A 53 -18.26 -7.61 -26.41
CA CYS A 53 -16.86 -7.70 -26.80
C CYS A 53 -16.59 -7.24 -28.23
N GLU A 54 -17.47 -7.54 -29.18
CA GLU A 54 -17.39 -6.98 -30.53
C GLU A 54 -17.49 -5.45 -30.52
N THR A 55 -18.41 -4.91 -29.70
CA THR A 55 -18.56 -3.47 -29.51
C THR A 55 -17.28 -2.84 -28.93
N ILE A 56 -16.71 -3.44 -27.88
CA ILE A 56 -15.46 -2.98 -27.26
C ILE A 56 -14.29 -3.06 -28.25
N ASN A 57 -14.15 -4.15 -29.00
CA ASN A 57 -13.10 -4.30 -30.00
C ASN A 57 -13.23 -3.26 -31.11
N GLN A 58 -14.45 -2.99 -31.61
CA GLN A 58 -14.68 -1.94 -32.61
C GLN A 58 -14.33 -0.54 -32.09
N ILE A 59 -14.66 -0.24 -30.83
CA ILE A 59 -14.27 1.02 -30.18
C ILE A 59 -12.74 1.10 -30.11
N PHE A 60 -12.07 0.05 -29.66
CA PHE A 60 -10.61 0.08 -29.49
C PHE A 60 -9.82 0.06 -30.79
N LEU A 61 -10.34 -0.52 -31.87
CA LEU A 61 -9.76 -0.35 -33.21
C LEU A 61 -9.73 1.14 -33.62
N ARG A 62 -10.78 1.90 -33.27
CA ARG A 62 -10.80 3.35 -33.52
C ARG A 62 -9.85 4.10 -32.59
N ILE A 63 -9.79 3.72 -31.32
CA ILE A 63 -8.85 4.33 -30.36
C ILE A 63 -7.40 4.08 -30.80
N ASP A 64 -7.05 2.87 -31.21
CA ASP A 64 -5.72 2.53 -31.70
C ASP A 64 -5.33 3.36 -32.93
N ALA A 65 -6.25 3.54 -33.88
CA ALA A 65 -6.04 4.40 -35.05
C ALA A 65 -5.78 5.85 -34.64
N LEU A 66 -6.59 6.40 -33.72
CA LEU A 66 -6.40 7.76 -33.20
C LEU A 66 -5.07 7.92 -32.44
N VAL A 67 -4.66 6.92 -31.66
CA VAL A 67 -3.39 6.92 -30.93
C VAL A 67 -2.20 6.82 -31.90
N ALA A 68 -2.31 6.02 -32.96
CA ALA A 68 -1.29 5.92 -34.00
C ALA A 68 -1.09 7.24 -34.75
N GLU A 69 -2.17 7.98 -35.02
CA GLU A 69 -2.11 9.33 -35.59
C GLU A 69 -1.40 10.32 -34.65
N GLN A 70 -1.68 10.27 -33.33
CA GLN A 70 -1.10 11.19 -32.33
C GLN A 70 0.43 11.23 -32.30
N ALA A 71 1.10 10.12 -32.64
CA ALA A 71 2.56 10.02 -32.55
C ALA A 71 3.31 11.09 -33.38
N ARG A 72 2.61 11.83 -34.26
CA ARG A 72 3.17 12.84 -35.16
C ARG A 72 2.68 14.27 -34.88
N HIS A 73 1.94 14.50 -33.80
CA HIS A 73 1.19 15.76 -33.62
C HIS A 73 1.48 16.51 -32.31
N ASP A 74 1.06 17.78 -32.29
CA ASP A 74 1.22 18.71 -31.17
C ASP A 74 0.27 18.43 -29.99
N ALA A 75 0.50 19.13 -28.87
CA ALA A 75 -0.29 18.99 -27.65
C ALA A 75 -1.80 19.26 -27.85
N ARG A 76 -2.17 20.12 -28.82
CA ARG A 76 -3.58 20.42 -29.14
C ARG A 76 -4.26 19.20 -29.75
N THR A 77 -3.56 18.53 -30.66
CA THR A 77 -4.06 17.31 -31.31
C THR A 77 -4.20 16.16 -30.31
N ILE A 78 -3.27 16.04 -29.36
CA ILE A 78 -3.37 15.07 -28.25
C ILE A 78 -4.67 15.30 -27.46
N SER A 79 -4.93 16.55 -27.05
CA SER A 79 -6.14 16.92 -26.31
C SER A 79 -7.44 16.64 -27.11
N ARG A 80 -7.42 16.88 -28.42
CA ARG A 80 -8.59 16.60 -29.28
C ARG A 80 -8.92 15.12 -29.31
N VAL A 81 -7.94 14.25 -29.49
CA VAL A 81 -8.15 12.81 -29.49
C VAL A 81 -8.64 12.33 -28.13
N ASP A 82 -8.10 12.85 -27.02
CA ASP A 82 -8.58 12.47 -25.68
C ASP A 82 -10.07 12.83 -25.49
N LYS A 83 -10.52 13.98 -26.02
CA LYS A 83 -11.95 14.35 -26.05
C LYS A 83 -12.79 13.38 -26.88
N VAL A 84 -12.29 12.91 -28.03
CA VAL A 84 -12.98 11.91 -28.86
C VAL A 84 -13.08 10.58 -28.11
N VAL A 85 -12.00 10.14 -27.45
CA VAL A 85 -12.01 8.89 -26.67
C VAL A 85 -13.02 8.97 -25.51
N GLN A 86 -13.13 10.12 -24.85
CA GLN A 86 -14.11 10.34 -23.78
C GLN A 86 -15.57 10.16 -24.24
N GLN A 87 -15.90 10.36 -25.52
CA GLN A 87 -17.25 10.12 -26.04
C GLN A 87 -17.66 8.64 -25.94
N TYR A 88 -16.69 7.71 -25.92
CA TYR A 88 -16.95 6.29 -25.73
C TYR A 88 -17.26 5.90 -24.28
N LYS A 89 -17.15 6.82 -23.31
CA LYS A 89 -17.46 6.54 -21.90
C LYS A 89 -18.84 5.93 -21.73
N ALA A 90 -19.90 6.59 -22.21
CA ALA A 90 -21.27 6.12 -22.01
C ALA A 90 -21.54 4.76 -22.69
N PRO A 91 -21.18 4.55 -23.98
CA PRO A 91 -21.28 3.24 -24.62
C PRO A 91 -20.57 2.13 -23.84
N VAL A 92 -19.33 2.36 -23.39
CA VAL A 92 -18.54 1.35 -22.68
C VAL A 92 -19.12 1.05 -21.30
N THR A 93 -19.45 2.08 -20.51
CA THR A 93 -20.02 1.88 -19.17
C THR A 93 -21.42 1.28 -19.21
N GLY A 94 -22.19 1.54 -20.28
CA GLY A 94 -23.52 0.98 -20.49
C GLY A 94 -23.51 -0.55 -20.68
N LEU A 95 -22.38 -1.14 -21.07
CA LEU A 95 -22.21 -2.59 -21.16
C LEU A 95 -21.99 -3.26 -19.78
N GLY A 96 -21.69 -2.48 -18.74
CA GLY A 96 -21.53 -2.97 -17.36
C GLY A 96 -20.49 -4.09 -17.21
N ALA A 97 -20.83 -5.11 -16.43
CA ALA A 97 -19.94 -6.24 -16.14
C ALA A 97 -19.53 -7.04 -17.39
N ALA A 98 -20.36 -7.04 -18.45
CA ALA A 98 -20.10 -7.79 -19.67
C ALA A 98 -18.91 -7.25 -20.48
N ALA A 99 -18.53 -5.98 -20.28
CA ALA A 99 -17.35 -5.38 -20.93
C ALA A 99 -16.03 -5.74 -20.23
N VAL A 100 -16.07 -6.19 -18.97
CA VAL A 100 -14.87 -6.36 -18.13
C VAL A 100 -13.85 -7.34 -18.74
N PRO A 101 -14.22 -8.55 -19.21
CA PRO A 101 -13.24 -9.49 -19.78
C PRO A 101 -12.51 -8.92 -21.00
N CYS A 102 -13.22 -8.18 -21.85
CA CYS A 102 -12.68 -7.65 -23.10
C CYS A 102 -11.81 -6.41 -22.87
N LEU A 103 -12.21 -5.51 -21.96
CA LEU A 103 -11.33 -4.42 -21.54
C LEU A 103 -10.08 -4.94 -20.80
N ALA A 104 -10.21 -5.99 -19.99
CA ALA A 104 -9.07 -6.63 -19.34
C ALA A 104 -8.07 -7.19 -20.36
N GLY A 105 -8.58 -7.91 -21.38
CA GLY A 105 -7.76 -8.41 -22.48
C GLY A 105 -6.98 -7.30 -23.19
N ILE A 106 -7.65 -6.17 -23.48
CA ILE A 106 -7.01 -5.02 -24.11
C ILE A 106 -5.97 -4.36 -23.21
N ALA A 107 -6.24 -4.20 -21.91
CA ALA A 107 -5.29 -3.59 -20.98
C ALA A 107 -4.02 -4.45 -20.81
N MET A 108 -4.14 -5.77 -20.90
CA MET A 108 -3.03 -6.72 -20.75
C MET A 108 -2.32 -7.07 -22.06
N ASP A 109 -2.85 -6.68 -23.22
CA ASP A 109 -2.26 -7.01 -24.52
C ASP A 109 -0.95 -6.22 -24.76
N PRO A 110 0.23 -6.88 -24.77
CA PRO A 110 1.50 -6.20 -24.93
C PRO A 110 1.74 -5.66 -26.35
N ILE A 111 0.97 -6.12 -27.34
CA ILE A 111 1.10 -5.68 -28.74
C ILE A 111 0.45 -4.30 -28.94
N ARG A 112 -0.55 -3.97 -28.12
CA ARG A 112 -1.29 -2.71 -28.25
C ARG A 112 -0.48 -1.51 -27.75
N PRO A 113 -0.70 -0.31 -28.33
CA PRO A 113 -0.11 0.92 -27.83
C PRO A 113 -0.42 1.15 -26.35
N GLU A 114 0.58 1.58 -25.58
CA GLU A 114 0.44 1.84 -24.13
C GLU A 114 -0.75 2.76 -23.82
N LYS A 115 -0.95 3.81 -24.61
CA LYS A 115 -2.06 4.75 -24.42
C LYS A 115 -3.43 4.10 -24.60
N SER A 116 -3.58 3.16 -25.54
CA SER A 116 -4.82 2.39 -25.68
C SER A 116 -5.05 1.50 -24.46
N ARG A 117 -4.00 0.85 -23.95
CA ARG A 117 -4.07 0.01 -22.74
C ARG A 117 -4.47 0.84 -21.52
N LEU A 118 -3.93 2.07 -21.39
CA LEU A 118 -4.33 3.04 -20.36
C LEU A 118 -5.81 3.39 -20.45
N TRP A 119 -6.35 3.66 -21.65
CA TRP A 119 -7.78 3.93 -21.83
C TRP A 119 -8.66 2.73 -21.44
N ALA A 120 -8.24 1.51 -21.78
CA ALA A 120 -8.96 0.30 -21.36
C ALA A 120 -9.02 0.18 -19.84
N LEU A 121 -7.89 0.45 -19.17
CA LEU A 121 -7.81 0.49 -17.72
C LEU A 121 -8.65 1.61 -17.09
N THR A 122 -8.68 2.80 -17.70
CA THR A 122 -9.57 3.89 -17.28
C THR A 122 -11.04 3.48 -17.39
N PHE A 123 -11.46 2.87 -18.50
CA PHE A 123 -12.83 2.41 -18.65
C PHE A 123 -13.19 1.29 -17.67
N LEU A 124 -12.27 0.37 -17.38
CA LEU A 124 -12.43 -0.61 -16.31
C LEU A 124 -12.76 0.07 -14.98
N SER A 125 -12.02 1.11 -14.58
CA SER A 125 -12.24 1.83 -13.31
C SER A 125 -13.61 2.55 -13.22
N LEU A 126 -14.24 2.81 -14.37
CA LEU A 126 -15.55 3.46 -14.45
C LEU A 126 -16.69 2.45 -14.33
N ILE A 127 -16.46 1.17 -14.59
CA ILE A 127 -17.45 0.10 -14.41
C ILE A 127 -17.59 -0.17 -12.91
N LYS A 128 -18.79 0.06 -12.36
CA LYS A 128 -19.10 -0.13 -10.93
C LYS A 128 -19.45 -1.58 -10.61
N HIS A 129 -18.53 -2.49 -10.89
CA HIS A 129 -18.73 -3.92 -10.68
C HIS A 129 -17.49 -4.58 -10.05
N TYR A 130 -17.67 -5.52 -9.13
CA TYR A 130 -16.57 -6.12 -8.36
C TYR A 130 -15.55 -6.84 -9.26
N SER A 131 -15.99 -7.42 -10.38
CA SER A 131 -15.13 -8.17 -11.30
C SER A 131 -14.01 -7.34 -11.93
N VAL A 132 -14.09 -6.01 -11.85
CA VAL A 132 -13.03 -5.07 -12.28
C VAL A 132 -11.76 -5.22 -11.43
N PHE A 133 -11.88 -5.65 -10.17
CA PHE A 133 -10.74 -5.71 -9.25
C PHE A 133 -9.62 -6.62 -9.75
N TYR A 134 -9.93 -7.82 -10.22
CA TYR A 134 -8.93 -8.79 -10.63
C TYR A 134 -8.12 -8.34 -11.86
N PRO A 135 -8.72 -7.84 -12.95
CA PRO A 135 -7.98 -7.22 -14.05
C PRO A 135 -7.08 -6.07 -13.63
N VAL A 136 -7.56 -5.13 -12.80
CA VAL A 136 -6.74 -4.00 -12.33
C VAL A 136 -5.56 -4.49 -11.50
N LYS A 137 -5.79 -5.45 -10.60
CA LYS A 137 -4.71 -6.09 -9.83
C LYS A 137 -3.73 -6.83 -10.74
N ALA A 138 -4.20 -7.53 -11.77
CA ALA A 138 -3.36 -8.25 -12.71
C ALA A 138 -2.43 -7.32 -13.49
N VAL A 139 -2.94 -6.19 -13.98
CA VAL A 139 -2.12 -5.15 -14.64
C VAL A 139 -1.05 -4.60 -13.70
N LEU A 140 -1.37 -4.37 -12.42
CA LEU A 140 -0.37 -3.93 -11.43
C LEU A 140 0.72 -5.00 -11.19
N ALA A 141 0.35 -6.28 -11.19
CA ALA A 141 1.25 -7.40 -10.94
C ALA A 141 2.08 -7.84 -12.16
N ASP A 142 1.72 -7.39 -13.36
CA ASP A 142 2.44 -7.73 -14.60
C ASP A 142 3.79 -7.01 -14.68
N SER A 143 4.88 -7.76 -14.52
CA SER A 143 6.24 -7.23 -14.61
C SER A 143 6.64 -6.79 -16.03
N GLY A 144 5.91 -7.26 -17.06
CA GLY A 144 6.07 -6.82 -18.45
C GLY A 144 5.26 -5.56 -18.80
N ALA A 145 4.37 -5.10 -17.92
CA ALA A 145 3.56 -3.91 -18.18
C ALA A 145 4.38 -2.61 -18.02
N PRO A 146 4.13 -1.60 -18.87
CA PRO A 146 4.75 -0.28 -18.74
C PRO A 146 4.53 0.36 -17.36
N GLY A 147 5.49 1.16 -16.90
CA GLY A 147 5.45 1.80 -15.59
C GLY A 147 4.23 2.69 -15.37
N GLU A 148 3.82 3.47 -16.38
CA GLU A 148 2.63 4.34 -16.28
C GLU A 148 1.33 3.52 -16.21
N LEU A 149 1.27 2.38 -16.91
CA LEU A 149 0.12 1.48 -16.87
C LEU A 149 -0.03 0.83 -15.48
N ARG A 150 1.08 0.36 -14.89
CA ARG A 150 1.10 -0.18 -13.51
C ARG A 150 0.78 0.90 -12.48
N SER A 151 1.31 2.11 -12.66
CA SER A 151 0.99 3.28 -11.84
C SER A 151 -0.51 3.60 -11.88
N ALA A 152 -1.10 3.70 -13.08
CA ALA A 152 -2.53 3.91 -13.25
C ALA A 152 -3.35 2.82 -12.55
N ALA A 153 -2.95 1.54 -12.65
CA ALA A 153 -3.61 0.44 -11.97
C ALA A 153 -3.58 0.59 -10.44
N ALA A 154 -2.43 0.91 -9.87
CA ALA A 154 -2.31 1.20 -8.43
C ALA A 154 -3.20 2.37 -8.00
N SER A 155 -3.29 3.42 -8.82
CA SER A 155 -4.11 4.60 -8.54
C SER A 155 -5.62 4.30 -8.52
N TYR A 156 -6.07 3.29 -9.27
CA TYR A 156 -7.48 2.91 -9.39
C TYR A 156 -7.97 1.93 -8.33
N LEU A 157 -7.10 1.11 -7.73
CA LEU A 157 -7.49 0.15 -6.68
C LEU A 157 -8.35 0.79 -5.56
N PRO A 158 -8.00 1.97 -5.01
CA PRO A 158 -8.83 2.68 -4.04
C PRO A 158 -10.27 2.97 -4.47
N LEU A 159 -10.47 3.24 -5.77
CA LEU A 159 -11.77 3.60 -6.34
C LEU A 159 -12.74 2.42 -6.42
N LEU A 160 -12.21 1.20 -6.25
CA LEU A 160 -12.98 -0.05 -6.27
C LEU A 160 -13.47 -0.45 -4.88
N LYS A 161 -13.04 0.26 -3.81
CA LYS A 161 -13.46 -0.03 -2.43
C LYS A 161 -14.98 0.00 -2.31
N GLY A 162 -15.56 -1.06 -1.75
CA GLY A 162 -17.00 -1.18 -1.51
C GLY A 162 -17.80 -1.76 -2.68
N LEU A 163 -17.17 -2.05 -3.82
CA LEU A 163 -17.82 -2.83 -4.88
C LEU A 163 -18.00 -4.28 -4.39
N CYS A 164 -19.21 -4.82 -4.55
CA CYS A 164 -19.58 -6.15 -4.09
C CYS A 164 -20.12 -7.01 -5.24
N GLU A 165 -19.99 -8.32 -5.10
CA GLU A 165 -20.62 -9.30 -5.96
C GLU A 165 -22.10 -9.46 -5.60
N ASP A 166 -22.95 -9.43 -6.63
CA ASP A 166 -24.37 -9.68 -6.49
C ASP A 166 -24.57 -11.10 -5.95
N ASN A 167 -25.11 -11.20 -4.73
CA ASN A 167 -25.52 -12.43 -4.03
C ASN A 167 -24.43 -13.27 -3.33
N GLN A 168 -23.13 -12.96 -3.47
CA GLN A 168 -22.07 -13.76 -2.81
C GLN A 168 -21.42 -13.07 -1.61
N GLY A 169 -21.74 -11.79 -1.36
CA GLY A 169 -21.20 -11.03 -0.23
C GLY A 169 -19.69 -10.73 -0.33
N ALA A 170 -19.02 -11.16 -1.40
CA ALA A 170 -17.64 -10.82 -1.67
C ALA A 170 -17.55 -9.33 -2.06
N CYS A 171 -16.87 -8.54 -1.24
CA CYS A 171 -16.67 -7.12 -1.49
C CYS A 171 -15.18 -6.79 -1.56
N VAL A 172 -14.84 -5.79 -2.38
CA VAL A 172 -13.51 -5.19 -2.38
C VAL A 172 -13.35 -4.37 -1.10
N THR A 173 -12.84 -5.02 -0.07
CA THR A 173 -12.55 -4.39 1.22
C THR A 173 -11.23 -3.63 1.16
N GLN A 174 -11.00 -2.80 2.18
CA GLN A 174 -9.70 -2.15 2.35
C GLN A 174 -8.55 -3.16 2.48
N LYS A 175 -8.74 -4.27 3.20
CA LYS A 175 -7.73 -5.34 3.33
C LYS A 175 -7.36 -5.98 2.00
N VAL A 176 -8.35 -6.13 1.10
CA VAL A 176 -8.13 -6.66 -0.25
C VAL A 176 -7.28 -5.70 -1.09
N ILE A 177 -7.49 -4.38 -0.95
CA ILE A 177 -6.66 -3.34 -1.59
C ILE A 177 -5.24 -3.33 -1.00
N GLU A 178 -5.11 -3.37 0.33
CA GLU A 178 -3.83 -3.43 1.04
C GLU A 178 -3.01 -4.63 0.55
N ALA A 179 -3.60 -5.83 0.49
CA ALA A 179 -2.92 -7.03 0.01
C ALA A 179 -2.46 -6.91 -1.46
N ALA A 180 -3.26 -6.29 -2.33
CA ALA A 180 -2.87 -6.06 -3.71
C ALA A 180 -1.69 -5.08 -3.83
N LEU A 181 -1.69 -3.99 -3.06
CA LEU A 181 -0.58 -3.04 -3.03
C LEU A 181 0.69 -3.68 -2.43
N CYS A 182 0.57 -4.42 -1.33
CA CYS A 182 1.70 -5.11 -0.71
C CYS A 182 2.37 -6.11 -1.64
N SER A 183 1.58 -7.00 -2.24
CA SER A 183 2.13 -8.03 -3.15
C SER A 183 2.85 -7.42 -4.35
N SER A 184 2.42 -6.23 -4.82
CA SER A 184 3.15 -5.54 -5.89
C SER A 184 4.54 -5.03 -5.49
N LEU A 185 4.80 -4.82 -4.19
CA LEU A 185 6.11 -4.40 -3.69
C LEU A 185 7.13 -5.56 -3.65
N GLU A 186 6.68 -6.81 -3.78
CA GLU A 186 7.57 -7.98 -3.91
C GLU A 186 8.39 -7.96 -5.21
N ASP A 187 7.86 -7.28 -6.24
CA ASP A 187 8.56 -7.05 -7.50
C ASP A 187 9.67 -6.00 -7.31
N LYS A 188 10.91 -6.45 -7.14
CA LYS A 188 12.08 -5.58 -6.99
C LYS A 188 12.40 -4.76 -8.25
N ALA A 189 11.82 -5.11 -9.39
CA ALA A 189 11.97 -4.40 -10.66
C ALA A 189 10.78 -3.47 -10.96
N LEU A 190 9.94 -3.17 -9.96
CA LEU A 190 8.81 -2.26 -10.09
C LEU A 190 9.27 -0.89 -10.65
N PRO A 191 8.78 -0.44 -11.82
CA PRO A 191 9.22 0.82 -12.42
C PRO A 191 8.94 2.02 -11.52
N GLU A 192 9.78 3.07 -11.57
CA GLU A 192 9.70 4.22 -10.65
C GLU A 192 8.31 4.88 -10.56
N PRO A 193 7.58 5.14 -11.67
CA PRO A 193 6.23 5.68 -11.58
C PRO A 193 5.27 4.78 -10.80
N ALA A 194 5.35 3.47 -11.04
CA ALA A 194 4.51 2.47 -10.37
C ALA A 194 4.90 2.32 -8.90
N LEU A 195 6.20 2.24 -8.59
CA LEU A 195 6.71 2.15 -7.22
C LEU A 195 6.23 3.34 -6.38
N ARG A 196 6.38 4.56 -6.90
CA ARG A 196 5.97 5.77 -6.20
C ARG A 196 4.47 5.78 -5.93
N GLU A 197 3.65 5.40 -6.91
CA GLU A 197 2.20 5.34 -6.74
C GLU A 197 1.80 4.26 -5.74
N VAL A 198 2.36 3.05 -5.83
CA VAL A 198 2.12 1.96 -4.87
C VAL A 198 2.50 2.39 -3.46
N LEU A 199 3.69 2.97 -3.25
CA LEU A 199 4.12 3.47 -1.95
C LEU A 199 3.21 4.61 -1.44
N SER A 200 2.78 5.52 -2.33
CA SER A 200 1.84 6.59 -1.95
C SER A 200 0.47 6.08 -1.55
N ARG A 201 0.01 4.95 -2.09
CA ARG A 201 -1.25 4.31 -1.67
C ARG A 201 -1.03 3.49 -0.40
N ALA A 202 0.04 2.70 -0.32
CA ALA A 202 0.40 1.93 0.86
C ALA A 202 0.62 2.84 2.08
N SER A 203 1.14 4.06 1.92
CA SER A 203 1.27 5.02 3.02
C SER A 203 -0.05 5.53 3.59
N ARG A 204 -1.18 5.31 2.90
CA ARG A 204 -2.53 5.69 3.34
C ARG A 204 -3.31 4.51 3.89
N TYR A 205 -3.21 3.36 3.21
CA TYR A 205 -3.96 2.16 3.58
C TYR A 205 -3.19 1.28 4.59
N GLY A 206 -1.87 1.27 4.52
CA GLY A 206 -1.01 0.34 5.24
C GLY A 206 -0.55 -0.80 4.34
N CYS A 207 0.42 -1.56 4.84
CA CYS A 207 0.84 -2.80 4.22
C CYS A 207 1.28 -3.83 5.26
N ASP A 208 0.52 -4.92 5.38
CA ASP A 208 0.72 -5.92 6.42
C ASP A 208 2.01 -6.74 6.21
N ASP A 209 2.47 -6.88 4.97
CA ASP A 209 3.79 -7.47 4.68
C ASP A 209 4.89 -6.40 4.77
N ALA A 210 5.58 -6.42 5.90
CA ALA A 210 6.64 -5.48 6.20
C ALA A 210 7.97 -5.82 5.47
N GLY A 211 8.13 -7.04 4.96
CA GLY A 211 9.38 -7.52 4.36
C GLY A 211 9.76 -6.75 3.09
N PRO A 212 8.89 -6.67 2.07
CA PRO A 212 9.14 -5.90 0.86
C PRO A 212 9.44 -4.43 1.16
N LEU A 213 8.71 -3.81 2.09
CA LEU A 213 8.95 -2.42 2.51
C LEU A 213 10.32 -2.22 3.15
N GLU A 214 10.77 -3.14 4.02
CA GLU A 214 12.13 -3.10 4.58
C GLU A 214 13.18 -3.17 3.47
N GLY A 215 12.98 -4.04 2.48
CA GLY A 215 13.86 -4.18 1.32
C GLY A 215 13.98 -2.89 0.53
N TRP A 216 12.86 -2.25 0.19
CA TRP A 216 12.84 -0.96 -0.51
C TRP A 216 13.51 0.15 0.29
N ILE A 217 13.18 0.28 1.58
CA ILE A 217 13.78 1.31 2.46
C ILE A 217 15.30 1.18 2.49
N LYS A 218 15.83 -0.03 2.62
CA LYS A 218 17.28 -0.27 2.58
C LYS A 218 17.88 -0.01 1.21
N GLY A 219 17.16 -0.34 0.14
CA GLY A 219 17.56 -0.10 -1.25
C GLY A 219 17.75 1.38 -1.59
N PHE A 220 17.01 2.28 -0.92
CA PHE A 220 17.19 3.73 -1.06
C PHE A 220 18.44 4.29 -0.34
N GLY A 221 19.16 3.45 0.42
CA GLY A 221 20.34 3.84 1.18
C GLY A 221 20.03 4.37 2.58
N ASP A 222 21.09 4.66 3.34
CA ASP A 222 21.04 5.17 4.73
C ASP A 222 20.95 6.71 4.79
N HIS A 223 21.33 7.40 3.71
CA HIS A 223 21.20 8.84 3.49
C HIS A 223 20.48 9.15 2.17
N PRO A 224 19.26 8.65 1.96
CA PRO A 224 18.51 8.88 0.73
C PRO A 224 18.30 10.38 0.48
N LYS A 225 18.36 10.80 -0.78
CA LYS A 225 18.18 12.19 -1.23
C LYS A 225 17.12 12.27 -2.32
N GLY A 226 16.59 13.47 -2.58
CA GLY A 226 15.67 13.71 -3.69
C GLY A 226 14.46 12.76 -3.70
N LYS A 227 14.27 12.04 -4.81
CA LYS A 227 13.17 11.08 -4.99
C LYS A 227 13.29 9.86 -4.07
N ASP A 228 14.49 9.36 -3.84
CA ASP A 228 14.72 8.20 -2.96
C ASP A 228 14.28 8.50 -1.52
N TRP A 229 14.52 9.73 -1.04
CA TRP A 229 14.00 10.15 0.27
C TRP A 229 12.47 10.17 0.30
N GLN A 230 11.82 10.64 -0.77
CA GLN A 230 10.36 10.65 -0.83
C GLN A 230 9.80 9.22 -0.80
N ASN A 231 10.42 8.30 -1.53
CA ASN A 231 10.00 6.89 -1.56
C ASN A 231 10.27 6.20 -0.21
N ALA A 232 11.45 6.40 0.39
CA ALA A 232 11.76 5.90 1.73
C ALA A 232 10.77 6.43 2.79
N TYR A 233 10.43 7.71 2.72
CA TYR A 233 9.44 8.34 3.59
C TYR A 233 8.07 7.68 3.45
N LEU A 234 7.58 7.48 2.22
CA LEU A 234 6.30 6.82 1.95
C LEU A 234 6.30 5.36 2.44
N ALA A 235 7.39 4.63 2.24
CA ALA A 235 7.53 3.26 2.73
C ALA A 235 7.51 3.18 4.26
N ILE A 236 8.19 4.09 4.96
CA ILE A 236 8.14 4.17 6.43
C ILE A 236 6.71 4.49 6.91
N LEU A 237 6.02 5.43 6.25
CA LEU A 237 4.61 5.71 6.57
C LEU A 237 3.70 4.50 6.33
N ALA A 238 3.96 3.70 5.30
CA ALA A 238 3.21 2.46 5.06
C ALA A 238 3.38 1.46 6.22
N LEU A 239 4.60 1.30 6.74
CA LEU A 239 4.87 0.52 7.96
C LEU A 239 4.16 1.12 9.19
N THR A 240 4.13 2.45 9.32
CA THR A 240 3.39 3.10 10.41
C THR A 240 1.90 2.75 10.38
N ARG A 241 1.28 2.78 9.18
CA ARG A 241 -0.14 2.50 9.00
C ARG A 241 -0.51 1.03 9.16
N ALA A 242 0.40 0.11 8.84
CA ALA A 242 0.19 -1.33 9.03
C ALA A 242 0.02 -1.66 10.52
N LYS A 243 -1.15 -2.10 10.98
CA LYS A 243 -1.41 -2.35 12.41
C LYS A 243 -0.93 -3.73 12.85
N THR A 244 0.33 -4.06 12.58
CA THR A 244 0.88 -5.41 12.78
C THR A 244 2.22 -5.35 13.50
N LEU A 245 2.46 -6.29 14.43
CA LEU A 245 3.75 -6.42 15.13
C LEU A 245 4.96 -6.58 14.18
N PRO A 246 4.87 -7.32 13.05
CA PRO A 246 5.95 -7.37 12.06
C PRO A 246 6.39 -5.99 11.57
N SER A 247 5.46 -5.07 11.30
CA SER A 247 5.78 -3.70 10.86
C SER A 247 6.58 -2.93 11.91
N THR A 248 6.21 -3.02 13.19
CA THR A 248 6.92 -2.39 14.30
C THR A 248 8.32 -2.98 14.49
N ARG A 249 8.47 -4.30 14.33
CA ARG A 249 9.80 -4.94 14.35
C ARG A 249 10.70 -4.43 13.22
N VAL A 250 10.15 -4.21 12.02
CA VAL A 250 10.90 -3.59 10.92
C VAL A 250 11.31 -2.17 11.28
N LEU A 251 10.39 -1.34 11.78
CA LEU A 251 10.70 0.03 12.21
C LEU A 251 11.83 0.06 13.24
N LEU A 252 11.82 -0.83 14.23
CA LEU A 252 12.90 -0.98 15.21
C LEU A 252 14.22 -1.38 14.53
N ARG A 253 14.23 -2.37 13.63
CA ARG A 253 15.46 -2.77 12.92
C ARG A 253 16.05 -1.66 12.06
N LEU A 254 15.20 -0.80 11.48
CA LEU A 254 15.64 0.32 10.66
C LEU A 254 16.40 1.40 11.45
N PHE A 255 16.38 1.37 12.78
CA PHE A 255 17.31 2.19 13.57
C PHE A 255 18.75 1.86 13.17
N ASN A 256 19.14 0.60 13.10
CA ASN A 256 20.51 0.24 12.71
C ASN A 256 20.86 0.62 11.26
N HIS A 257 19.86 0.92 10.43
CA HIS A 257 20.04 1.37 9.06
C HIS A 257 20.25 2.88 8.95
N TYR A 258 19.45 3.68 9.66
CA TYR A 258 19.57 5.13 9.61
C TYR A 258 20.55 5.66 10.67
N PRO A 259 21.53 6.49 10.29
CA PRO A 259 22.48 7.07 11.21
C PRO A 259 21.78 7.90 12.28
N PRO A 260 22.34 7.97 13.51
CA PRO A 260 21.82 8.84 14.55
C PRO A 260 21.72 10.30 14.10
N GLY A 261 20.68 11.01 14.55
CA GLY A 261 20.41 12.40 14.18
C GLY A 261 19.90 12.63 12.75
N SER A 262 19.93 11.61 11.89
CA SER A 262 19.46 11.72 10.51
C SER A 262 17.96 12.00 10.42
N ARG A 263 17.51 12.53 9.27
CA ARG A 263 16.09 12.77 9.01
C ARG A 263 15.27 11.47 9.04
N GLY A 264 15.85 10.36 8.57
CA GLY A 264 15.22 9.03 8.62
C GLY A 264 15.01 8.57 10.06
N ARG A 265 16.01 8.77 10.93
CA ARG A 265 15.94 8.42 12.36
C ARG A 265 14.80 9.14 13.09
N LYS A 266 14.66 10.46 12.87
CA LYS A 266 13.54 11.25 13.42
C LYS A 266 12.18 10.75 12.93
N LEU A 267 12.10 10.33 11.66
CA LEU A 267 10.88 9.75 11.11
C LEU A 267 10.55 8.41 11.76
N LEU A 268 11.55 7.56 12.03
CA LEU A 268 11.34 6.29 12.72
C LEU A 268 10.82 6.49 14.15
N TYR A 269 11.35 7.44 14.91
CA TYR A 269 10.81 7.79 16.22
C TYR A 269 9.33 8.17 16.11
N LYS A 270 8.98 9.09 15.21
CA LYS A 270 7.59 9.48 14.98
C LYS A 270 6.71 8.28 14.60
N ALA A 271 7.19 7.41 13.72
CA ALA A 271 6.49 6.21 13.30
C ALA A 271 6.24 5.23 14.45
N LEU A 272 7.18 5.10 15.40
CA LEU A 272 7.01 4.25 16.59
C LEU A 272 6.06 4.88 17.61
N LEU A 273 6.11 6.21 17.78
CA LEU A 273 5.20 6.94 18.67
C LEU A 273 3.73 6.83 18.24
N ASP A 274 3.47 6.61 16.95
CA ASP A 274 2.13 6.31 16.43
C ASP A 274 1.67 4.85 16.72
N LYS A 275 2.50 4.03 17.36
CA LYS A 275 2.27 2.58 17.60
C LYS A 275 2.52 2.14 19.05
N PRO A 276 1.93 2.80 20.07
CA PRO A 276 2.20 2.48 21.47
C PRO A 276 1.84 1.03 21.85
N GLY A 277 0.71 0.51 21.37
CA GLY A 277 0.30 -0.86 21.68
C GLY A 277 1.29 -1.93 21.20
N ASP A 278 1.88 -1.72 20.04
CA ASP A 278 2.89 -2.64 19.48
C ASP A 278 4.22 -2.54 20.24
N LEU A 279 4.62 -1.33 20.68
CA LEU A 279 5.82 -1.16 21.50
C LEU A 279 5.69 -1.89 22.84
N ILE A 280 4.53 -1.79 23.50
CA ILE A 280 4.25 -2.53 24.74
C ILE A 280 4.31 -4.03 24.49
N ALA A 281 3.70 -4.51 23.41
CA ALA A 281 3.72 -5.93 23.04
C ALA A 281 5.14 -6.44 22.69
N LEU A 282 6.07 -5.55 22.33
CA LEU A 282 7.45 -5.86 21.94
C LEU A 282 8.47 -5.49 23.01
N LYS A 283 8.06 -5.21 24.25
CA LYS A 283 8.91 -4.58 25.27
C LYS A 283 10.29 -5.20 25.46
N GLU A 284 10.37 -6.53 25.51
CA GLU A 284 11.64 -7.25 25.69
C GLU A 284 12.64 -6.99 24.56
N SER A 285 12.14 -6.91 23.32
CA SER A 285 12.96 -6.65 22.14
C SER A 285 13.17 -5.15 21.86
N ALA A 286 12.18 -4.31 22.18
CA ALA A 286 12.22 -2.87 21.89
C ALA A 286 13.11 -2.11 22.88
N THR A 287 13.08 -2.49 24.16
CA THR A 287 13.84 -1.82 25.24
C THR A 287 15.34 -1.71 24.95
N PRO A 288 16.08 -2.82 24.66
CA PRO A 288 17.52 -2.72 24.40
C PRO A 288 17.82 -1.90 23.13
N MET A 289 16.99 -2.01 22.09
CA MET A 289 17.18 -1.27 20.84
C MET A 289 16.99 0.24 21.04
N LEU A 290 15.94 0.66 21.73
CA LEU A 290 15.66 2.07 22.00
C LEU A 290 16.63 2.65 23.04
N THR A 291 17.09 1.84 24.00
CA THR A 291 18.16 2.25 24.94
C THR A 291 19.48 2.49 24.21
N TRP A 292 19.85 1.61 23.28
CA TRP A 292 21.02 1.83 22.42
C TRP A 292 20.83 3.07 21.54
N ALA A 293 19.66 3.23 20.93
CA ALA A 293 19.35 4.35 20.07
C ALA A 293 19.48 5.69 20.81
N LEU A 294 18.89 5.80 22.00
CA LEU A 294 18.99 6.96 22.89
C LEU A 294 20.44 7.38 23.14
N ARG A 295 21.34 6.43 23.45
CA ARG A 295 22.77 6.73 23.69
C ARG A 295 23.52 7.21 22.44
N ALA A 296 23.01 6.90 21.26
CA ALA A 296 23.66 7.23 19.99
C ALA A 296 23.16 8.56 19.42
N GLU A 297 22.01 9.08 19.86
CA GLU A 297 21.42 10.29 19.28
C GLU A 297 22.27 11.54 19.57
N PRO A 298 22.54 12.38 18.55
CA PRO A 298 23.27 13.61 18.75
C PRO A 298 22.32 14.70 19.26
N GLY A 299 22.47 15.02 20.53
CA GLY A 299 21.86 16.18 21.16
C GLY A 299 20.36 16.05 21.47
N PRO A 300 19.80 17.10 22.05
CA PRO A 300 18.60 17.00 22.88
C PRO A 300 17.35 16.60 22.10
N VAL A 301 17.22 17.03 20.84
CA VAL A 301 16.06 16.69 20.01
C VAL A 301 15.96 15.18 19.78
N GLY A 302 17.09 14.51 19.51
CA GLY A 302 17.10 13.06 19.30
C GLY A 302 16.87 12.30 20.61
N GLU A 303 17.51 12.75 21.69
CA GLU A 303 17.38 12.18 23.03
C GLU A 303 15.93 12.25 23.54
N VAL A 304 15.26 13.40 23.41
CA VAL A 304 13.84 13.57 23.78
C VAL A 304 12.95 12.58 23.01
N MET A 305 13.11 12.46 21.69
CA MET A 305 12.32 11.52 20.90
C MET A 305 12.59 10.06 21.30
N ALA A 306 13.83 9.74 21.66
CA ALA A 306 14.22 8.42 22.11
C ALA A 306 13.66 8.08 23.51
N LEU A 307 13.70 9.03 24.45
CA LEU A 307 13.09 8.91 25.76
C LEU A 307 11.57 8.72 25.66
N GLN A 308 10.90 9.49 24.79
CA GLN A 308 9.46 9.32 24.52
C GLN A 308 9.14 7.92 24.01
N ALA A 309 9.90 7.43 23.01
CA ALA A 309 9.70 6.10 22.47
C ALA A 309 9.96 5.01 23.52
N LEU A 310 11.01 5.16 24.33
CA LEU A 310 11.31 4.23 25.43
C LEU A 310 10.20 4.23 26.50
N ALA A 311 9.65 5.40 26.84
CA ALA A 311 8.57 5.53 27.82
C ALA A 311 7.29 4.84 27.34
N MET A 312 7.02 4.86 26.02
CA MET A 312 5.90 4.13 25.42
C MET A 312 6.02 2.61 25.51
N VAL A 313 7.23 2.07 25.67
CA VAL A 313 7.43 0.62 25.84
C VAL A 313 6.85 0.12 27.16
N LYS A 314 6.74 0.99 28.18
CA LYS A 314 6.22 0.64 29.52
C LYS A 314 6.97 -0.51 30.18
N ASN A 315 8.30 -0.56 30.00
CA ASN A 315 9.15 -1.56 30.65
C ASN A 315 9.79 -0.99 31.94
N PRO A 316 9.43 -1.50 33.13
CA PRO A 316 10.03 -1.07 34.39
C PRO A 316 11.56 -1.17 34.44
N ASP A 317 12.16 -2.11 33.70
CA ASP A 317 13.62 -2.30 33.64
C ASP A 317 14.36 -1.09 33.05
N SER A 318 13.64 -0.19 32.38
CA SER A 318 14.18 1.05 31.83
C SER A 318 14.36 2.17 32.87
N ALA A 319 13.96 1.97 34.14
CA ALA A 319 14.05 3.00 35.18
C ALA A 319 15.45 3.59 35.32
N SER A 320 16.48 2.73 35.41
CA SER A 320 17.88 3.17 35.52
C SER A 320 18.37 3.98 34.30
N VAL A 321 17.77 3.77 33.13
CA VAL A 321 18.06 4.56 31.93
C VAL A 321 17.51 5.96 32.12
N PHE A 322 16.24 6.10 32.50
CA PHE A 322 15.63 7.41 32.73
C PHE A 322 16.29 8.17 33.88
N GLU A 323 16.60 7.52 35.01
CA GLU A 323 17.27 8.14 36.16
C GLU A 323 18.60 8.81 35.78
N ARG A 324 19.34 8.23 34.82
CA ARG A 324 20.58 8.83 34.31
C ARG A 324 20.34 10.18 33.65
N TYR A 325 19.25 10.31 32.89
CA TYR A 325 18.93 11.52 32.14
C TYR A 325 18.22 12.59 32.99
N LEU A 326 17.92 12.34 34.27
CA LEU A 326 17.46 13.40 35.19
C LEU A 326 18.52 14.47 35.46
N TRP A 327 19.78 14.16 35.15
CA TRP A 327 20.93 15.04 35.36
C TRP A 327 21.50 15.58 34.04
N ASP A 328 20.74 15.48 32.95
CA ASP A 328 21.14 15.98 31.64
C ASP A 328 21.27 17.52 31.63
N GLU A 329 22.14 18.07 30.80
CA GLU A 329 22.32 19.52 30.68
C GLU A 329 21.10 20.20 30.05
N ASP A 330 20.33 19.46 29.24
CA ASP A 330 19.15 20.00 28.57
C ASP A 330 17.87 19.79 29.42
N PRO A 331 17.16 20.88 29.78
CA PRO A 331 15.97 20.78 30.63
C PRO A 331 14.82 19.99 29.99
N GLU A 332 14.72 19.92 28.66
CA GLU A 332 13.69 19.14 27.98
C GLU A 332 13.98 17.65 28.08
N VAL A 333 15.25 17.25 27.97
CA VAL A 333 15.71 15.86 28.20
C VAL A 333 15.42 15.43 29.63
N VAL A 334 15.73 16.28 30.62
CA VAL A 334 15.42 16.03 32.04
C VAL A 334 13.92 15.84 32.27
N ALA A 335 13.08 16.74 31.71
CA ALA A 335 11.64 16.65 31.86
C ALA A 335 11.04 15.41 31.21
N GLU A 336 11.55 15.01 30.05
CA GLU A 336 11.11 13.80 29.37
C GLU A 336 11.57 12.53 30.09
N ALA A 337 12.76 12.54 30.71
CA ALA A 337 13.23 11.47 31.57
C ALA A 337 12.34 11.29 32.81
N ALA A 338 11.96 12.39 33.47
CA ALA A 338 11.00 12.38 34.58
C ALA A 338 9.63 11.83 34.14
N ALA A 339 9.11 12.30 33.01
CA ALA A 339 7.87 11.80 32.44
C ALA A 339 7.95 10.29 32.10
N GLY A 340 9.11 9.83 31.62
CA GLY A 340 9.41 8.42 31.37
C GLY A 340 9.33 7.56 32.63
N LEU A 341 9.90 8.02 33.75
CA LEU A 341 9.81 7.33 35.06
C LEU A 341 8.38 7.18 35.54
N ALA A 342 7.57 8.25 35.44
CA ALA A 342 6.15 8.19 35.76
C ALA A 342 5.39 7.25 34.82
N ALA A 343 5.70 7.29 33.53
CA ALA A 343 5.09 6.45 32.51
C ALA A 343 5.31 4.95 32.78
N ILE A 344 6.46 4.54 33.30
CA ILE A 344 6.76 3.14 33.64
C ILE A 344 6.39 2.77 35.10
N GLY A 345 5.89 3.72 35.90
CA GLY A 345 5.50 3.48 37.29
C GLY A 345 6.68 3.25 38.24
N ALA A 346 7.83 3.87 37.98
CA ALA A 346 9.05 3.71 38.79
C ALA A 346 8.98 4.48 40.13
N LYS A 347 8.17 4.01 41.09
CA LYS A 347 8.00 4.65 42.40
C LYS A 347 9.31 4.85 43.17
N GLN A 348 10.30 3.98 42.95
CA GLN A 348 11.63 4.12 43.55
C GLN A 348 12.36 5.41 43.14
N ALA A 349 11.94 6.06 42.05
CA ALA A 349 12.55 7.29 41.56
C ALA A 349 11.94 8.56 42.19
N ILE A 350 10.87 8.45 43.00
CA ILE A 350 10.23 9.60 43.66
C ILE A 350 11.25 10.45 44.44
N PRO A 351 12.13 9.89 45.30
CA PRO A 351 13.09 10.71 46.05
C PRO A 351 14.06 11.48 45.15
N ALA A 352 14.45 10.91 44.00
CA ALA A 352 15.33 11.58 43.05
C ALA A 352 14.60 12.74 42.33
N LEU A 353 13.33 12.55 41.99
CA LEU A 353 12.50 13.58 41.36
C LEU A 353 12.13 14.72 42.32
N GLU A 354 11.83 14.42 43.59
CA GLU A 354 11.59 15.42 44.63
C GLU A 354 12.84 16.27 44.88
N LYS A 355 14.01 15.61 45.01
CA LYS A 355 15.30 16.31 45.11
C LYS A 355 15.57 17.21 43.90
N LEU A 356 15.24 16.73 42.70
CA LEU A 356 15.35 17.54 41.48
C LEU A 356 14.46 18.78 41.60
N LEU A 357 13.17 18.62 41.95
CA LEU A 357 12.20 19.72 42.11
C LEU A 357 12.66 20.79 43.11
N ASP A 358 13.20 20.38 44.26
CA ASP A 358 13.71 21.30 45.29
C ASP A 358 14.88 22.15 44.77
N GLY A 359 15.70 21.59 43.88
CA GLY A 359 16.84 22.26 43.26
C GLY A 359 16.49 23.18 42.08
N LEU A 360 15.31 23.03 41.46
CA LEU A 360 14.98 23.70 40.19
C LEU A 360 15.03 25.23 40.25
N ALA A 361 14.69 25.82 41.40
CA ALA A 361 14.66 27.28 41.55
C ALA A 361 16.04 27.93 41.39
N GLY A 362 17.12 27.22 41.73
CA GLY A 362 18.50 27.66 41.58
C GLY A 362 19.21 27.06 40.37
N ASP A 363 18.54 26.22 39.59
CA ASP A 363 19.17 25.48 38.51
C ASP A 363 19.27 26.32 37.23
N PRO A 364 20.48 26.62 36.73
CA PRO A 364 20.67 27.44 35.55
C PRO A 364 20.02 26.83 34.29
N ARG A 365 19.81 25.50 34.23
CA ARG A 365 19.12 24.82 33.12
C ARG A 365 17.68 25.29 32.97
N PHE A 366 17.03 25.66 34.06
CA PHE A 366 15.61 26.03 34.11
C PHE A 366 15.36 27.54 34.22
N ALA A 367 16.42 28.36 34.15
CA ALA A 367 16.30 29.81 34.19
C ALA A 367 15.50 30.36 32.99
N ALA A 368 14.69 31.40 33.22
CA ALA A 368 13.77 31.97 32.21
C ALA A 368 14.46 32.53 30.95
N ASN A 369 15.77 32.76 31.03
CA ASN A 369 16.66 33.33 30.02
C ASN A 369 17.57 32.27 29.38
N ALA A 370 17.34 30.98 29.63
CA ALA A 370 17.89 29.92 28.80
C ALA A 370 17.46 30.16 27.34
N LYS A 371 18.38 30.00 26.38
CA LYS A 371 18.23 30.36 24.96
C LYS A 371 17.15 29.57 24.17
N ARG A 372 16.15 28.98 24.83
CA ARG A 372 15.11 28.14 24.22
C ARG A 372 13.76 28.34 24.89
N ASP A 373 12.70 28.13 24.11
CA ASP A 373 11.43 28.80 24.33
C ASP A 373 10.64 28.42 25.59
N ARG A 374 10.86 27.30 26.31
CA ARG A 374 9.95 26.91 27.43
C ARG A 374 10.53 26.12 28.62
N PRO A 375 11.42 26.72 29.45
CA PRO A 375 11.84 26.11 30.72
C PRO A 375 10.68 25.83 31.69
N ARG A 376 9.62 26.65 31.67
CA ARG A 376 8.44 26.48 32.53
C ARG A 376 7.64 25.22 32.23
N ASP A 377 7.55 24.82 30.96
CA ASP A 377 6.83 23.61 30.55
C ASP A 377 7.56 22.36 31.08
N ALA A 378 8.90 22.41 31.13
CA ALA A 378 9.73 21.33 31.66
C ALA A 378 9.50 21.13 33.18
N ILE A 379 9.50 22.21 33.98
CA ILE A 379 9.19 22.13 35.42
C ILE A 379 7.80 21.54 35.66
N GLY A 380 6.80 21.99 34.88
CA GLY A 380 5.43 21.49 34.96
C GLY A 380 5.35 19.99 34.69
N LYS A 381 6.05 19.50 33.65
CA LYS A 381 6.14 18.06 33.36
C LYS A 381 6.77 17.25 34.50
N ILE A 382 7.84 17.76 35.12
CA ILE A 382 8.51 17.06 36.24
C ILE A 382 7.57 16.96 37.44
N ARG A 383 6.85 18.04 37.80
CA ARG A 383 5.85 18.01 38.88
C ARG A 383 4.75 16.99 38.60
N LEU A 384 4.18 17.02 37.40
CA LEU A 384 3.16 16.05 36.98
C LEU A 384 3.66 14.60 37.05
N ALA A 385 4.94 14.36 36.78
CA ALA A 385 5.54 13.04 36.92
C ALA A 385 5.56 12.57 38.38
N VAL A 386 5.96 13.43 39.32
CA VAL A 386 5.95 13.13 40.77
C VAL A 386 4.52 12.86 41.25
N ASP A 387 3.59 13.76 40.93
CA ASP A 387 2.18 13.61 41.32
C ASP A 387 1.58 12.31 40.77
N SER A 388 1.90 11.96 39.52
CA SER A 388 1.44 10.72 38.89
C SER A 388 2.01 9.47 39.58
N LEU A 389 3.27 9.49 40.02
CA LEU A 389 3.88 8.37 40.73
C LEU A 389 3.30 8.16 42.13
N TRP A 390 2.91 9.24 42.81
CA TRP A 390 2.20 9.17 44.09
C TRP A 390 0.76 8.66 43.96
N ALA A 391 0.10 8.92 42.81
CA ALA A 391 -1.27 8.51 42.54
C ALA A 391 -1.43 7.06 42.09
N GLN A 392 -0.40 6.48 41.47
CA GLN A 392 -0.30 5.04 41.16
C GLN A 392 0.00 4.26 42.44
#